data_AF-A0A966Y9K3-F1
#
_entry.id   AF-A0A966Y9K3-F1
#
_cell.length_a   1.000
_cell.length_b   1.000
_cell.length_c   1.000
_cell.angle_alpha   90.00
_cell.angle_beta   90.00
_cell.angle_gamma   90.00
#
_symmetry.space_group_name_H-M   'P 1'
#
loop_
_entity.id
_entity.type
_entity.pdbx_description
1 polymer ?
#
loop_
_entity_poly.entity_id
_entity_poly.type
_entity_poly.pdbx_seq_one_letter_code
_entity_poly.pdbx_strand_id
1 'polypeptide(L)'
;MFEEFGFETLTAAQASLYFALGLGLLFGVFSEQGKFCFRRALIGADRAQAAGVWAMALLVAVLGTQYFVTTEIISFDDHRFMGDFPVVQIVLGGLAFGAGMVLTRGCVGRLTVLGATGNLRALTALLIFAVVAHATLKGVLSPLRTAAGDIGPTLDAVSLSDSFGNILPLAIIAAITAAIIWRSGSSIPSLLGGAAIGGLVIAGWVGTGFILYDDFDPIAFESIAFTSPWTDSIFWTL
;
A
#
# COMPACT_ATOMS: atom_id res chain seq x y z
N MET A 1 -12.00 16.65 14.33
CA MET A 1 -11.04 17.40 13.48
C MET A 1 -11.64 17.77 12.13
N PHE A 2 -12.33 16.86 11.43
CA PHE A 2 -13.04 17.20 10.18
C PHE A 2 -14.07 18.34 10.36
N GLU A 3 -14.80 18.36 11.49
CA GLU A 3 -15.78 19.41 11.83
C GLU A 3 -15.17 20.82 11.95
N GLU A 4 -13.89 20.94 12.32
CA GLU A 4 -13.21 22.24 12.47
C GLU A 4 -12.96 22.93 11.13
N PHE A 5 -13.00 22.17 10.02
CA PHE A 5 -12.85 22.73 8.68
C PHE A 5 -14.14 23.33 8.12
N GLY A 6 -15.26 23.26 8.84
CA GLY A 6 -16.49 24.02 8.54
C GLY A 6 -17.22 23.57 7.28
N PHE A 7 -17.13 22.28 6.90
CA PHE A 7 -17.87 21.75 5.76
C PHE A 7 -19.35 21.55 6.10
N GLU A 8 -20.21 22.50 5.74
CA GLU A 8 -21.66 22.42 6.00
C GLU A 8 -22.40 21.46 5.04
N THR A 9 -21.78 21.08 3.93
CA THR A 9 -22.46 20.34 2.83
C THR A 9 -21.82 19.01 2.45
N LEU A 10 -20.74 18.58 3.12
CA LEU A 10 -20.02 17.34 2.82
C LEU A 10 -19.83 16.52 4.09
N THR A 11 -20.26 15.25 4.07
CA THR A 11 -19.92 14.30 5.14
C THR A 11 -18.47 13.83 5.00
N ALA A 12 -17.86 13.35 6.09
CA ALA A 12 -16.51 12.78 6.05
C ALA A 12 -16.39 11.65 5.02
N ALA A 13 -17.41 10.79 4.93
CA ALA A 13 -17.50 9.74 3.91
C ALA A 13 -17.54 10.28 2.46
N GLN A 14 -18.23 11.40 2.20
CA GLN A 14 -18.25 11.99 0.85
C GLN A 14 -16.92 12.67 0.50
N ALA A 15 -16.32 13.37 1.47
CA ALA A 15 -15.01 13.99 1.30
C ALA A 15 -13.92 12.94 1.04
N SER A 16 -13.99 11.78 1.70
CA SER A 16 -13.03 10.69 1.50
C SER A 16 -13.09 10.11 0.08
N LEU A 17 -14.26 10.08 -0.56
CA LEU A 17 -14.40 9.64 -1.96
C LEU A 17 -13.65 10.56 -2.93
N TYR A 18 -13.82 11.88 -2.82
CA TYR A 18 -13.12 12.84 -3.67
C TYR A 18 -11.60 12.82 -3.41
N PHE A 19 -11.22 12.68 -2.14
CA PHE A 19 -9.83 12.55 -1.74
C PHE A 19 -9.18 11.28 -2.33
N ALA A 20 -9.84 10.13 -2.19
CA ALA A 20 -9.38 8.86 -2.75
C ALA A 20 -9.33 8.89 -4.28
N LEU A 21 -10.28 9.54 -4.95
CA LEU A 21 -10.26 9.75 -6.40
C LEU A 21 -9.02 10.55 -6.82
N GLY A 22 -8.73 11.66 -6.11
CA GLY A 22 -7.53 12.47 -6.34
C GLY A 22 -6.24 11.67 -6.15
N LEU A 23 -6.10 10.95 -5.05
CA LEU A 23 -4.94 10.09 -4.78
C LEU A 23 -4.78 9.01 -5.84
N GLY A 24 -5.87 8.33 -6.22
CA GLY A 24 -5.86 7.27 -7.23
C GLY A 24 -5.46 7.77 -8.61
N LEU A 25 -5.96 8.94 -9.03
CA LEU A 25 -5.57 9.57 -10.30
C LEU A 25 -4.09 9.94 -10.32
N LEU A 26 -3.60 10.59 -9.27
CA LEU A 26 -2.18 10.95 -9.15
C LEU A 26 -1.29 9.70 -9.14
N PHE A 27 -1.68 8.68 -8.38
CA PHE A 27 -0.96 7.39 -8.38
C PHE A 27 -0.93 6.78 -9.78
N GLY A 28 -2.05 6.76 -10.48
CA GLY A 28 -2.15 6.25 -11.84
C GLY A 28 -1.21 6.98 -12.82
N VAL A 29 -1.19 8.31 -12.78
CA VAL A 29 -0.32 9.14 -13.62
C VAL A 29 1.16 8.85 -13.35
N PHE A 30 1.60 8.92 -12.09
CA PHE A 30 3.01 8.67 -11.75
C PHE A 30 3.43 7.22 -12.02
N SER A 31 2.55 6.27 -11.71
CA SER A 31 2.79 4.84 -11.92
C SER A 31 2.88 4.48 -13.40
N GLU A 32 2.09 5.13 -14.26
CA GLU A 32 2.17 4.89 -15.71
C GLU A 32 3.43 5.50 -16.33
N GLN A 33 3.72 6.77 -16.02
CA GLN A 33 4.91 7.45 -16.52
C GLN A 33 6.20 6.75 -16.05
N GLY A 34 6.26 6.37 -14.77
CA GLY A 34 7.42 5.72 -14.17
C GLY A 34 7.51 4.21 -14.41
N LYS A 35 6.47 3.60 -15.00
CA LYS A 35 6.30 2.14 -15.10
C LYS A 35 6.58 1.45 -13.75
N PHE A 36 5.97 2.00 -12.69
CA PHE A 36 6.22 1.59 -11.31
C PHE A 36 5.69 0.18 -11.04
N CYS A 37 6.57 -0.73 -10.62
CA CYS A 37 6.22 -2.13 -10.43
C CYS A 37 7.31 -2.87 -9.64
N PHE A 38 6.96 -3.45 -8.48
CA PHE A 38 7.92 -4.21 -7.67
C PHE A 38 8.51 -5.41 -8.42
N ARG A 39 7.70 -6.12 -9.24
CA ARG A 39 8.18 -7.20 -10.11
C ARG A 39 9.30 -6.75 -11.04
N ARG A 40 9.23 -5.52 -11.58
CA ARG A 40 10.28 -4.96 -12.45
C ARG A 40 11.59 -4.77 -11.69
N ALA A 41 11.53 -4.38 -10.42
CA ALA A 41 12.71 -4.29 -9.54
C ALA A 41 13.37 -5.66 -9.26
N LEU A 42 12.60 -6.75 -9.27
CA LEU A 42 13.12 -8.09 -9.00
C LEU A 42 13.68 -8.79 -10.25
N ILE A 43 12.90 -8.81 -11.35
CA ILE A 43 13.19 -9.64 -12.53
C ILE A 43 13.13 -8.87 -13.85
N GLY A 44 13.04 -7.54 -13.81
CA GLY A 44 13.05 -6.71 -15.01
C GLY A 44 14.42 -6.63 -15.67
N ALA A 45 14.46 -6.33 -16.97
CA ALA A 45 15.71 -6.08 -17.69
C ALA A 45 16.48 -4.88 -17.12
N ASP A 46 15.74 -3.87 -16.64
CA ASP A 46 16.22 -2.66 -15.97
C ASP A 46 15.99 -2.72 -14.45
N ARG A 47 16.19 -3.92 -13.87
CA ARG A 47 15.94 -4.19 -12.45
C ARG A 47 16.64 -3.22 -11.50
N ALA A 48 17.86 -2.79 -11.81
CA ALA A 48 18.63 -1.89 -10.95
C ALA A 48 17.94 -0.53 -10.85
N GLN A 49 17.57 0.05 -11.99
CA GLN A 49 16.86 1.33 -12.06
C GLN A 49 15.48 1.24 -11.43
N ALA A 50 14.71 0.18 -11.75
CA ALA A 50 13.40 -0.04 -11.15
C ALA A 50 13.46 -0.23 -9.63
N ALA A 51 14.51 -0.90 -9.12
CA ALA A 51 14.76 -1.04 -7.69
C ALA A 51 15.10 0.32 -7.04
N GLY A 52 15.85 1.19 -7.73
CA GLY A 52 16.09 2.56 -7.26
C GLY A 52 14.81 3.37 -7.10
N VAL A 53 13.92 3.35 -8.10
CA VAL A 53 12.61 4.04 -8.03
C VAL A 53 11.72 3.47 -6.93
N TRP A 54 11.67 2.14 -6.79
CA TRP A 54 10.89 1.49 -5.73
C TRP A 54 11.45 1.77 -4.34
N ALA A 55 12.78 1.75 -4.19
CA ALA A 55 13.46 2.09 -2.94
C ALA A 55 13.25 3.56 -2.56
N MET A 56 13.20 4.48 -3.53
CA MET A 56 12.88 5.89 -3.28
C MET A 56 11.45 6.06 -2.77
N ALA A 57 10.48 5.36 -3.36
CA ALA A 57 9.11 5.35 -2.88
C ALA A 57 9.01 4.80 -1.44
N LEU A 58 9.71 3.69 -1.16
CA LEU A 58 9.76 3.10 0.17
C LEU A 58 10.42 4.04 1.19
N LEU A 59 11.56 4.65 0.85
CA LEU A 59 12.28 5.58 1.70
C LEU A 59 11.37 6.74 2.12
N VAL A 60 10.74 7.40 1.15
CA VAL A 60 9.85 8.54 1.41
C VAL A 60 8.66 8.09 2.24
N ALA A 61 7.98 7.00 1.86
CA ALA A 61 6.81 6.50 2.58
C ALA A 61 7.14 6.17 4.05
N VAL A 62 8.24 5.47 4.31
CA VAL A 62 8.63 5.07 5.69
C VAL A 62 9.05 6.30 6.49
N LEU A 63 9.98 7.13 5.99
CA LEU A 63 10.44 8.31 6.71
C LEU A 63 9.30 9.27 7.02
N GLY A 64 8.44 9.53 6.04
CA GLY A 64 7.30 10.43 6.21
C GLY A 64 6.26 9.88 7.17
N THR A 65 5.90 8.60 7.06
CA THR A 65 4.93 7.98 7.99
C THR A 65 5.48 8.04 9.42
N GLN A 66 6.76 7.69 9.62
CA GLN A 66 7.39 7.74 10.93
C GLN A 66 7.47 9.17 11.49
N TYR A 67 7.73 10.17 10.65
CA TYR A 67 7.65 11.57 11.07
C TYR A 67 6.26 11.93 11.63
N PHE A 68 5.18 11.58 10.93
CA PHE A 68 3.81 11.85 11.40
C PHE A 68 3.39 11.03 12.63
N VAL A 69 3.95 9.83 12.80
CA VAL A 69 3.75 9.03 14.04
C VAL A 69 4.49 9.66 15.21
N THR A 70 5.77 10.05 15.05
CA THR A 70 6.57 10.66 16.14
C THR A 70 6.09 12.04 16.57
N THR A 71 5.33 12.72 15.71
CA THR A 71 4.70 14.01 16.02
C THR A 71 3.26 13.86 16.53
N GLU A 72 2.81 12.61 16.75
CA GLU A 72 1.48 12.26 17.26
C GLU A 72 0.32 12.78 16.39
N ILE A 73 0.60 13.10 15.11
CA ILE A 73 -0.42 13.54 14.15
C ILE A 73 -1.28 12.35 13.71
N ILE A 74 -0.67 11.16 13.60
CA ILE A 74 -1.37 9.90 13.35
C ILE A 74 -0.89 8.84 14.34
N SER A 75 -1.78 7.97 14.80
CA SER A 75 -1.43 6.80 15.60
C SER A 75 -1.88 5.51 14.90
N PHE A 76 -1.07 4.45 15.07
CA PHE A 76 -1.40 3.10 14.61
C PHE A 76 -1.85 2.18 15.74
N ASP A 77 -2.00 2.68 16.98
CA ASP A 77 -2.24 1.83 18.16
C ASP A 77 -3.49 0.95 18.01
N ASP A 78 -4.59 1.52 17.50
CA ASP A 78 -5.83 0.79 17.21
C ASP A 78 -5.88 0.21 15.78
N HIS A 79 -4.81 0.35 15.01
CA HIS A 79 -4.78 -0.12 13.63
C HIS A 79 -4.61 -1.63 13.59
N ARG A 80 -5.29 -2.30 12.65
CA ARG A 80 -5.21 -3.77 12.41
C ARG A 80 -3.80 -4.33 12.15
N PHE A 81 -2.79 -3.48 12.03
CA PHE A 81 -1.39 -3.88 11.88
C PHE A 81 -0.65 -4.00 13.22
N MET A 82 -1.26 -3.60 14.33
CA MET A 82 -0.71 -3.77 15.68
C MET A 82 -1.25 -5.02 16.39
N GLY A 83 -2.02 -5.86 15.69
CA GLY A 83 -2.46 -7.16 16.20
C GLY A 83 -1.43 -8.28 16.00
N ASP A 84 -1.76 -9.47 16.48
CA ASP A 84 -0.90 -10.65 16.37
C ASP A 84 -0.61 -11.02 14.90
N PHE A 85 0.64 -11.37 14.63
CA PHE A 85 1.15 -11.72 13.32
C PHE A 85 1.22 -13.24 13.13
N PRO A 86 0.28 -13.87 12.40
CA PRO A 86 0.34 -15.28 12.07
C PRO A 86 1.41 -15.52 10.99
N VAL A 87 2.59 -16.00 11.42
CA VAL A 87 3.78 -16.10 10.55
C VAL A 87 3.52 -16.99 9.34
N VAL A 88 2.89 -18.15 9.56
CA VAL A 88 2.63 -19.13 8.48
C VAL A 88 1.68 -18.54 7.44
N GLN A 89 0.61 -17.88 7.88
CA GLN A 89 -0.35 -17.24 6.99
C GLN A 89 0.31 -16.13 6.15
N ILE A 90 1.17 -15.31 6.75
CA ILE A 90 1.90 -14.23 6.06
C ILE A 90 2.87 -14.82 5.03
N VAL A 91 3.63 -15.86 5.39
CA VAL A 91 4.59 -16.51 4.49
C VAL A 91 3.87 -17.17 3.31
N LEU A 92 2.82 -17.97 3.57
CA LEU A 92 2.04 -18.62 2.52
C LEU A 92 1.37 -17.60 1.60
N GLY A 93 0.76 -16.57 2.18
CA GLY A 93 0.13 -15.48 1.43
C GLY A 93 1.14 -14.71 0.57
N GLY A 94 2.31 -14.39 1.12
CA GLY A 94 3.39 -13.71 0.41
C GLY A 94 3.95 -14.52 -0.76
N LEU A 95 4.15 -15.83 -0.57
CA LEU A 95 4.60 -16.74 -1.63
C LEU A 95 3.55 -16.88 -2.74
N ALA A 96 2.27 -17.06 -2.39
CA ALA A 96 1.18 -17.14 -3.36
C ALA A 96 1.04 -15.83 -4.15
N PHE A 97 1.10 -14.69 -3.47
CA PHE A 97 1.06 -13.37 -4.11
C PHE A 97 2.28 -13.14 -5.03
N GLY A 98 3.47 -13.53 -4.57
CA GLY A 98 4.72 -13.48 -5.36
C GLY A 98 4.65 -14.32 -6.63
N ALA A 99 4.22 -15.58 -6.52
CA ALA A 99 4.02 -16.47 -7.65
C ALA A 99 2.98 -15.89 -8.63
N GLY A 100 1.86 -15.38 -8.11
CA GLY A 100 0.83 -14.71 -8.89
C GLY A 100 1.36 -13.50 -9.67
N MET A 101 2.20 -12.66 -9.05
CA MET A 101 2.83 -11.53 -9.74
C MET A 101 3.71 -11.97 -10.92
N VAL A 102 4.46 -13.07 -10.77
CA VAL A 102 5.30 -13.61 -11.85
C VAL A 102 4.44 -14.16 -12.99
N LEU A 103 3.44 -14.98 -12.67
CA LEU A 103 2.55 -15.63 -13.63
C LEU A 103 1.72 -14.62 -14.43
N THR A 104 1.18 -13.60 -13.77
CA THR A 104 0.38 -12.53 -14.40
C THR A 104 1.25 -11.45 -15.06
N ARG A 105 2.58 -11.54 -14.92
CA ARG A 105 3.57 -10.60 -15.46
C ARG A 105 3.36 -9.16 -14.97
N GLY A 106 2.85 -8.95 -13.76
CA GLY A 106 2.63 -7.62 -13.18
C GLY A 106 2.31 -7.64 -11.69
N CYS A 107 2.59 -6.54 -11.00
CA CYS A 107 2.03 -6.28 -9.67
C CYS A 107 0.60 -5.77 -9.80
N VAL A 108 -0.25 -5.97 -8.79
CA VAL A 108 -1.66 -5.55 -8.82
C VAL A 108 -1.81 -4.06 -9.14
N GLY A 109 -1.00 -3.18 -8.53
CA GLY A 109 -1.01 -1.75 -8.85
C GLY A 109 -0.64 -1.46 -10.31
N ARG A 110 0.31 -2.20 -10.88
CA ARG A 110 0.68 -2.07 -12.30
C ARG A 110 -0.42 -2.61 -13.23
N LEU A 111 -1.04 -3.73 -12.86
CA LEU A 111 -2.16 -4.31 -13.62
C LEU A 111 -3.38 -3.38 -13.61
N THR A 112 -3.63 -2.68 -12.50
CA THR A 112 -4.67 -1.64 -12.39
C THR A 112 -4.47 -0.54 -13.41
N VAL A 113 -3.25 0.02 -13.46
CA VAL A 113 -2.92 1.08 -14.42
C VAL A 113 -2.96 0.58 -15.86
N LEU A 114 -2.43 -0.62 -16.13
CA LEU A 114 -2.47 -1.22 -17.47
C LEU A 114 -3.89 -1.58 -17.92
N GLY A 115 -4.79 -1.93 -17.00
CA GLY A 115 -6.20 -2.15 -17.29
C GLY A 115 -6.84 -0.89 -17.88
N ALA A 116 -6.51 0.27 -17.31
CA ALA A 116 -6.98 1.57 -17.80
C ALA A 116 -6.42 1.96 -19.17
N THR A 117 -5.29 1.38 -19.61
CA THR A 117 -4.73 1.62 -20.96
C THR A 117 -5.31 0.70 -22.04
N GLY A 118 -6.35 -0.07 -21.73
CA GLY A 118 -7.00 -0.99 -22.67
C GLY A 118 -6.33 -2.36 -22.79
N ASN A 119 -5.42 -2.70 -21.86
CA ASN A 119 -4.77 -4.00 -21.87
C ASN A 119 -5.72 -5.09 -21.33
N LEU A 120 -6.37 -5.81 -22.25
CA LEU A 120 -7.31 -6.89 -21.91
C LEU A 120 -6.69 -7.97 -21.01
N ARG A 121 -5.41 -8.31 -21.21
CA ARG A 121 -4.73 -9.30 -20.34
C ARG A 121 -4.64 -8.78 -18.90
N ALA A 122 -4.30 -7.50 -18.72
CA ALA A 122 -4.22 -6.91 -17.40
C ALA A 122 -5.60 -6.85 -16.74
N LEU A 123 -6.63 -6.47 -17.50
CA LEU A 123 -8.02 -6.44 -17.04
C LEU A 123 -8.51 -7.83 -16.62
N THR A 124 -8.31 -8.86 -17.44
CA THR A 124 -8.69 -10.23 -17.11
C THR A 124 -7.96 -10.73 -15.85
N ALA A 125 -6.65 -10.50 -15.75
CA ALA A 125 -5.88 -10.90 -14.57
C ALA A 125 -6.37 -10.18 -13.31
N LEU A 126 -6.75 -8.91 -13.43
CA LEU A 126 -7.24 -8.09 -12.33
C LEU A 126 -8.64 -8.49 -11.87
N LEU A 127 -9.52 -8.86 -12.80
CA LEU A 127 -10.85 -9.39 -12.49
C LEU A 127 -10.74 -10.72 -11.75
N ILE A 128 -9.90 -11.64 -12.22
CA ILE A 128 -9.66 -12.92 -11.53
C ILE A 128 -9.07 -12.66 -10.13
N PHE A 129 -8.09 -11.77 -10.03
CA PHE A 129 -7.50 -11.37 -8.75
C PHE A 129 -8.56 -10.84 -7.78
N ALA A 130 -9.43 -9.95 -8.23
CA ALA A 130 -10.46 -9.31 -7.41
C ALA A 130 -11.53 -10.30 -6.95
N VAL A 131 -11.97 -11.23 -7.80
CA VAL A 131 -12.91 -12.31 -7.43
C VAL A 131 -12.30 -13.25 -6.39
N VAL A 132 -11.05 -13.68 -6.60
CA VAL A 132 -10.35 -14.56 -5.64
C VAL A 132 -10.08 -13.84 -4.33
N ALA A 133 -9.70 -12.56 -4.37
CA ALA A 133 -9.54 -11.72 -3.19
C ALA A 133 -10.85 -11.58 -2.41
N HIS A 134 -11.97 -11.32 -3.11
CA HIS A 134 -13.31 -11.28 -2.51
C HIS A 134 -13.65 -12.61 -1.82
N ALA A 135 -13.48 -13.73 -2.53
CA ALA A 135 -13.73 -15.06 -2.00
C ALA A 135 -12.88 -15.37 -0.75
N THR A 136 -11.68 -14.82 -0.67
CA THR A 136 -10.71 -15.04 0.42
C THR A 136 -10.96 -14.12 1.62
N LEU A 137 -11.42 -12.88 1.38
CA LEU A 137 -11.70 -11.90 2.43
C LEU A 137 -13.07 -12.14 3.09
N LYS A 138 -14.12 -12.31 2.27
CA LYS A 138 -15.52 -12.31 2.71
C LYS A 138 -16.32 -13.55 2.24
N GLY A 139 -15.75 -14.40 1.39
CA GLY A 139 -16.47 -15.50 0.74
C GLY A 139 -16.05 -16.91 1.17
N VAL A 140 -16.23 -17.86 0.25
CA VAL A 140 -16.05 -19.32 0.49
C VAL A 140 -14.63 -19.74 0.90
N LEU A 141 -13.61 -18.95 0.55
CA LEU A 141 -12.21 -19.22 0.92
C LEU A 141 -11.82 -18.59 2.26
N SER A 142 -12.70 -17.82 2.91
CA SER A 142 -12.42 -17.21 4.21
C SER A 142 -12.07 -18.25 5.30
N PRO A 143 -12.77 -19.39 5.45
CA PRO A 143 -12.41 -20.40 6.44
C PRO A 143 -11.02 -21.00 6.22
N LEU A 144 -10.60 -21.14 4.96
CA LEU A 144 -9.26 -21.62 4.63
C LEU A 144 -8.19 -20.58 5.02
N ARG A 145 -8.46 -19.30 4.77
CA ARG A 145 -7.58 -18.20 5.18
C ARG A 145 -7.42 -18.13 6.70
N THR A 146 -8.52 -18.21 7.45
CA THR A 146 -8.47 -18.15 8.92
C THR A 146 -7.82 -19.40 9.51
N ALA A 147 -8.13 -20.59 8.99
CA ALA A 147 -7.49 -21.83 9.43
C ALA A 147 -5.97 -21.82 9.20
N ALA A 148 -5.49 -21.16 8.14
CA ALA A 148 -4.05 -20.97 7.93
C ALA A 148 -3.39 -20.03 8.96
N GLY A 149 -4.17 -19.12 9.56
CA GLY A 149 -3.74 -18.24 10.65
C GLY A 149 -3.54 -18.98 11.96
N ASP A 150 -4.30 -20.04 12.19
CA ASP A 150 -4.21 -20.89 13.40
C ASP A 150 -3.01 -21.87 13.35
N ILE A 151 -2.28 -21.92 12.23
CA ILE A 151 -1.13 -22.82 12.05
C ILE A 151 0.17 -22.09 12.43
N GLY A 152 0.92 -22.69 13.34
CA GLY A 152 2.26 -22.23 13.70
C GLY A 152 2.27 -21.06 14.69
N PRO A 153 3.42 -20.39 14.86
CA PRO A 153 3.54 -19.33 15.84
C PRO A 153 2.83 -18.05 15.37
N THR A 154 2.07 -17.46 16.28
CA THR A 154 1.68 -16.06 16.23
C THR A 154 2.74 -15.25 16.98
N LEU A 155 3.22 -14.17 16.36
CA LEU A 155 4.15 -13.23 16.99
C LEU A 155 3.40 -11.98 17.38
N ASP A 156 3.61 -11.50 18.60
CA ASP A 156 3.07 -10.22 19.03
C ASP A 156 3.70 -9.09 18.19
N ALA A 157 2.97 -7.99 18.05
CA ALA A 157 3.49 -6.79 17.40
C ALA A 157 4.63 -6.18 18.25
N VAL A 158 5.86 -6.57 17.94
CA VAL A 158 7.04 -5.98 18.58
C VAL A 158 7.43 -4.70 17.85
N SER A 159 7.26 -3.58 18.53
CA SER A 159 7.86 -2.32 18.13
C SER A 159 9.38 -2.43 18.22
N LEU A 160 10.05 -2.39 17.07
CA LEU A 160 11.51 -2.32 17.02
C LEU A 160 12.03 -1.07 17.77
N SER A 161 11.20 -0.03 17.86
CA SER A 161 11.53 1.19 18.59
C SER A 161 11.60 0.98 20.10
N ASP A 162 10.83 0.05 20.66
CA ASP A 162 10.85 -0.22 22.10
C ASP A 162 12.17 -0.88 22.49
N SER A 163 12.70 -1.73 21.61
CA SER A 163 13.96 -2.45 21.82
C SER A 163 15.21 -1.65 21.42
N PHE A 164 15.12 -0.81 20.39
CA PHE A 164 16.28 -0.17 19.74
C PHE A 164 16.19 1.36 19.64
N GLY A 165 15.11 1.97 20.13
CA GLY A 165 14.77 3.38 19.92
C GLY A 165 14.27 3.67 18.50
N ASN A 166 13.56 4.79 18.32
CA ASN A 166 12.98 5.19 17.02
C ASN A 166 14.02 5.42 15.91
N ILE A 167 15.26 5.79 16.27
CA ILE A 167 16.27 6.25 15.31
C ILE A 167 16.94 5.08 14.59
N LEU A 168 17.28 4.00 15.29
CA LEU A 168 18.10 2.92 14.73
C LEU A 168 17.38 2.15 13.59
N PRO A 169 16.14 1.67 13.76
CA PRO A 169 15.41 0.98 12.68
C PRO A 169 15.21 1.89 11.47
N LEU A 170 14.90 3.17 11.70
CA LEU A 170 14.71 4.16 10.65
C LEU A 170 16.01 4.43 9.88
N ALA A 171 17.13 4.58 10.58
CA ALA A 171 18.44 4.77 9.98
C ALA A 171 18.87 3.55 9.14
N ILE A 172 18.55 2.33 9.58
CA ILE A 172 18.83 1.10 8.83
C ILE A 172 18.02 1.07 7.52
N ILE A 173 16.72 1.31 7.59
CA ILE A 173 15.85 1.35 6.39
C ILE A 173 16.33 2.46 5.43
N ALA A 174 16.65 3.64 5.97
CA ALA A 174 17.17 4.76 5.18
C ALA A 174 18.52 4.42 4.52
N ALA A 175 19.44 3.78 5.24
CA ALA A 175 20.73 3.38 4.70
C ALA A 175 20.60 2.32 3.59
N ILE A 176 19.75 1.31 3.79
CA ILE A 176 19.52 0.25 2.78
C ILE A 176 18.91 0.84 1.51
N THR A 177 17.86 1.64 1.65
CA THR A 177 17.18 2.26 0.49
C THR A 177 18.09 3.27 -0.20
N ALA A 178 18.84 4.10 0.54
CA ALA A 178 19.83 5.01 -0.03
C ALA A 178 20.93 4.26 -0.81
N ALA A 179 21.43 3.14 -0.28
CA ALA A 179 22.41 2.31 -0.98
C ALA A 179 21.85 1.72 -2.29
N ILE A 180 20.59 1.27 -2.29
CA ILE A 180 19.91 0.79 -3.51
C ILE A 180 19.77 1.92 -4.51
N ILE A 181 19.30 3.10 -4.08
CA ILE A 181 19.12 4.28 -4.92
C ILE A 181 20.46 4.69 -5.56
N TRP A 182 21.53 4.78 -4.75
CA TRP A 182 22.85 5.18 -5.23
C TRP A 182 23.42 4.20 -6.25
N ARG A 183 23.22 2.90 -6.06
CA ARG A 183 23.69 1.85 -7.00
C ARG A 183 22.80 1.66 -8.22
N SER A 184 21.58 2.21 -8.21
CA SER A 184 20.58 1.94 -9.24
C SER A 184 20.89 2.52 -10.61
N GLY A 185 21.68 3.61 -10.68
CA GLY A 185 21.85 4.40 -11.90
C GLY A 185 20.56 5.04 -12.42
N SER A 186 19.55 5.20 -11.56
CA SER A 186 18.27 5.80 -11.91
C SER A 186 18.42 7.29 -12.19
N SER A 187 17.70 7.78 -13.21
CA SER A 187 17.64 9.21 -13.49
C SER A 187 16.92 9.98 -12.37
N ILE A 188 17.27 11.25 -12.17
CA ILE A 188 16.60 12.11 -11.17
C ILE A 188 15.08 12.17 -11.40
N PRO A 189 14.55 12.35 -12.63
CA PRO A 189 13.11 12.36 -12.84
C PRO A 189 12.42 11.05 -12.42
N SER A 190 13.06 9.90 -12.65
CA SER A 190 12.50 8.62 -12.22
C SER A 190 12.49 8.47 -10.70
N LEU A 191 13.51 8.98 -10.01
CA LEU A 191 13.53 9.00 -8.54
C LEU A 191 12.48 9.96 -7.98
N LEU A 192 12.28 11.14 -8.58
CA LEU A 192 11.21 12.06 -8.23
C LEU A 192 9.83 11.42 -8.40
N GLY A 193 9.62 10.62 -9.46
CA GLY A 193 8.40 9.83 -9.63
C GLY A 193 8.19 8.81 -8.50
N GLY A 194 9.25 8.12 -8.08
CA GLY A 194 9.21 7.24 -6.90
C GLY A 194 8.89 8.01 -5.62
N ALA A 195 9.54 9.15 -5.41
CA ALA A 195 9.30 10.03 -4.27
C ALA A 195 7.84 10.53 -4.22
N ALA A 196 7.28 10.92 -5.37
CA ALA A 196 5.89 11.33 -5.49
C ALA A 196 4.94 10.19 -5.09
N ILE A 197 5.19 8.96 -5.54
CA ILE A 197 4.40 7.78 -5.13
C ILE A 197 4.51 7.55 -3.61
N GLY A 198 5.71 7.67 -3.03
CA GLY A 198 5.88 7.60 -1.57
C GLY A 198 5.13 8.72 -0.83
N GLY A 199 5.13 9.93 -1.40
CA GLY A 199 4.36 11.08 -0.92
C GLY A 199 2.86 10.82 -0.89
N LEU A 200 2.32 10.15 -1.91
CA LEU A 200 0.90 9.78 -1.93
C LEU A 200 0.54 8.76 -0.83
N VAL A 201 1.48 7.89 -0.44
CA VAL A 201 1.25 6.97 0.69
C VAL A 201 1.11 7.75 2.00
N ILE A 202 2.01 8.73 2.23
CA ILE A 202 1.94 9.62 3.39
C ILE A 202 0.62 10.41 3.37
N ALA A 203 0.27 10.98 2.21
CA ALA A 203 -0.97 11.72 2.05
C ALA A 203 -2.19 10.85 2.36
N GLY A 204 -2.19 9.57 1.95
CA GLY A 204 -3.23 8.62 2.33
C GLY A 204 -3.38 8.50 3.85
N TRP A 205 -2.28 8.18 4.54
CA TRP A 205 -2.30 8.05 6.01
C TRP A 205 -2.76 9.31 6.70
N VAL A 206 -2.14 10.47 6.42
CA VAL A 206 -2.52 11.74 7.05
C VAL A 206 -3.94 12.16 6.66
N GLY A 207 -4.34 11.91 5.42
CA GLY A 207 -5.68 12.19 4.93
C GLY A 207 -6.75 11.44 5.73
N THR A 208 -6.62 10.12 5.84
CA THR A 208 -7.62 9.30 6.55
C THR A 208 -7.50 9.35 8.07
N GLY A 209 -6.28 9.52 8.60
CA GLY A 209 -6.00 9.42 10.04
C GLY A 209 -6.07 10.75 10.78
N PHE A 210 -6.05 11.89 10.07
CA PHE A 210 -6.06 13.21 10.68
C PHE A 210 -7.13 14.10 10.03
N ILE A 211 -7.03 14.37 8.72
CA ILE A 211 -7.91 15.34 8.04
C ILE A 211 -9.37 14.89 8.03
N LEU A 212 -9.62 13.64 7.64
CA LEU A 212 -10.94 13.03 7.51
C LEU A 212 -11.36 12.26 8.77
N TYR A 213 -10.62 12.42 9.87
CA TYR A 213 -10.94 11.77 11.13
C TYR A 213 -12.17 12.43 11.77
N ASP A 214 -13.19 11.62 11.99
CA ASP A 214 -14.49 11.98 12.53
C ASP A 214 -14.96 10.86 13.49
N ASP A 215 -15.26 11.23 14.73
CA ASP A 215 -15.70 10.30 15.79
C ASP A 215 -17.14 9.80 15.58
N PHE A 216 -17.97 10.54 14.84
CA PHE A 216 -19.39 10.24 14.63
C PHE A 216 -19.65 9.46 13.33
N ASP A 217 -18.79 9.62 12.32
CA ASP A 217 -18.83 8.86 11.07
C ASP A 217 -17.44 8.31 10.72
N PRO A 218 -16.93 7.32 11.48
CA PRO A 218 -15.55 6.86 11.37
C PRO A 218 -15.30 6.15 10.05
N ILE A 219 -14.31 6.64 9.31
CA ILE A 219 -13.76 5.98 8.13
C ILE A 219 -12.58 5.08 8.49
N ALA A 220 -12.30 4.10 7.63
CA ALA A 220 -11.14 3.23 7.83
C ALA A 220 -9.83 4.03 7.71
N PHE A 221 -8.93 3.90 8.69
CA PHE A 221 -7.59 4.45 8.63
C PHE A 221 -6.74 3.64 7.63
N GLU A 222 -6.63 4.12 6.39
CA GLU A 222 -6.01 3.39 5.28
C GLU A 222 -5.23 4.30 4.33
N SER A 223 -4.15 3.78 3.76
CA SER A 223 -3.44 4.41 2.64
C SER A 223 -3.73 3.68 1.32
N ILE A 224 -2.93 3.93 0.28
CA ILE A 224 -3.14 3.34 -1.04
C ILE A 224 -3.14 1.81 -0.97
N ALA A 225 -4.31 1.23 -1.23
CA ALA A 225 -4.54 -0.20 -1.31
C ALA A 225 -5.10 -0.59 -2.69
N PHE A 226 -4.94 -1.86 -3.06
CA PHE A 226 -5.49 -2.39 -4.31
C PHE A 226 -6.43 -3.57 -4.06
N THR A 227 -6.14 -4.41 -3.07
CA THR A 227 -6.93 -5.63 -2.83
C THR A 227 -8.36 -5.33 -2.39
N SER A 228 -8.56 -4.51 -1.35
CA SER A 228 -9.89 -4.13 -0.88
C SER A 228 -10.67 -3.31 -1.91
N PRO A 229 -10.13 -2.23 -2.52
CA PRO A 229 -10.91 -1.44 -3.48
C PRO A 229 -11.37 -2.23 -4.70
N TRP A 230 -10.54 -3.13 -5.23
CA TRP A 230 -10.95 -4.01 -6.33
C TRP A 230 -12.02 -5.02 -5.92
N THR A 231 -11.89 -5.56 -4.71
CA THR A 231 -12.86 -6.49 -4.12
C THR A 231 -14.23 -5.83 -3.96
N ASP A 232 -14.27 -4.62 -3.41
CA ASP A 232 -15.50 -3.88 -3.17
C ASP A 232 -16.09 -3.32 -4.47
N SER A 233 -15.25 -2.87 -5.41
CA SER A 233 -15.71 -2.42 -6.74
C SER A 233 -16.49 -3.52 -7.46
N ILE A 234 -15.97 -4.76 -7.48
CA ILE A 234 -16.69 -5.88 -8.09
C ILE A 234 -18.01 -6.16 -7.35
N PHE A 235 -17.99 -6.21 -6.03
CA PHE A 235 -19.18 -6.54 -5.23
C PHE A 235 -20.33 -5.54 -5.41
N TRP A 236 -20.04 -4.25 -5.59
CA TRP A 236 -21.06 -3.22 -5.74
C TRP A 236 -21.47 -2.96 -7.20
N THR A 237 -20.67 -3.37 -8.18
CA THR A 237 -20.94 -3.09 -9.60
C THR A 237 -21.45 -4.30 -10.40
N LEU A 238 -21.21 -5.52 -9.93
CA LEU A 238 -21.70 -6.78 -10.52
C LEU A 238 -22.68 -7.47 -9.58
#